data_AF-K1T6Y4-F1
#
_entry.id   AF-K1T6Y4-F1
#
_cell.length_a   1.000
_cell.length_b   1.000
_cell.length_c   1.000
_cell.angle_alpha   90.00
_cell.angle_beta   90.00
_cell.angle_gamma   90.00
#
_symmetry.space_group_name_H-M   'P 1'
#
loop_
_entity.id
_entity.type
_entity.pdbx_description
1 polymer ?
#
loop_
_entity_poly.entity_id
_entity_poly.type
_entity_poly.pdbx_seq_one_letter_code
_entity_poly.pdbx_strand_id
1 'polypeptide(L)'
;KLPLRQETVEVCEFCNVNPYELRSGGSLIIASPEGTAVVEALAAEGIPAVIVGRFTDSNERLILNEDEIRYMDRPQRDEIYKSV
;
A
#
# COMPACT_ATOMS: atom_id res chain seq x y z
N LYS A 1 8.57 0.90 3.18
CA LYS A 1 8.46 0.56 1.74
C LYS A 1 7.22 -0.30 1.55
N LEU A 2 6.35 0.02 0.59
CA LEU A 2 5.17 -0.79 0.29
C LEU A 2 5.60 -2.10 -0.39
N PRO A 3 5.02 -3.26 -0.03
CA PRO A 3 5.32 -4.51 -0.69
C PRO A 3 4.62 -4.52 -2.05
N LEU A 4 5.41 -4.53 -3.13
CA LEU A 4 4.91 -4.60 -4.49
C LEU A 4 5.79 -5.54 -5.29
N ARG A 5 5.18 -6.45 -6.04
CA ARG A 5 5.89 -7.40 -6.91
C ARG A 5 6.31 -6.71 -8.20
N GLN A 6 7.47 -7.06 -8.73
CA GLN A 6 7.99 -6.45 -9.96
C GLN A 6 7.05 -6.69 -11.14
N GLU A 7 6.47 -7.88 -11.22
CA GLU A 7 5.50 -8.26 -12.25
C GLU A 7 4.24 -7.38 -12.18
N THR A 8 3.82 -6.95 -10.98
CA THR A 8 2.70 -6.00 -10.83
C THR A 8 3.08 -4.64 -11.37
N VAL A 9 4.31 -4.16 -11.16
CA VAL A 9 4.80 -2.90 -11.73
C VAL A 9 4.74 -2.95 -13.25
N GLU A 10 5.32 -3.98 -13.85
CA GLU A 10 5.43 -4.12 -15.32
C GLU A 10 4.06 -4.21 -16.00
N VAL A 11 3.11 -4.96 -15.42
CA VAL A 11 1.74 -5.04 -15.95
C VAL A 11 1.01 -3.70 -15.83
N CYS A 12 1.16 -3.01 -14.70
CA CYS A 12 0.52 -1.71 -14.49
C CYS A 12 1.07 -0.63 -15.44
N GLU A 13 2.39 -0.63 -15.66
CA GLU A 13 3.05 0.25 -16.64
C GLU A 13 2.53 -0.02 -18.05
N PHE A 14 2.48 -1.29 -18.47
CA PHE A 14 1.95 -1.66 -19.79
C PHE A 14 0.50 -1.21 -19.99
N CYS A 15 -0.33 -1.34 -18.95
CA CYS A 15 -1.74 -0.94 -18.98
C CYS A 15 -1.97 0.56 -18.73
N ASN A 16 -0.91 1.34 -18.46
CA ASN A 16 -0.99 2.76 -18.08
C ASN A 16 -1.93 3.03 -16.88
N VAL A 17 -1.84 2.17 -15.86
CA VAL A 17 -2.60 2.27 -14.60
C VAL A 17 -1.69 2.41 -13.40
N ASN A 18 -2.16 3.07 -12.34
CA ASN A 18 -1.40 3.20 -11.09
C ASN A 18 -1.64 1.98 -10.17
N PRO A 19 -0.62 1.17 -9.81
CA PRO A 19 -0.79 0.00 -8.95
C PRO A 19 -1.33 0.33 -7.55
N TYR A 20 -1.10 1.55 -7.06
CA TYR A 20 -1.56 1.99 -5.75
C TYR A 20 -3.02 2.46 -5.73
N GLU A 21 -3.64 2.64 -6.91
CA GLU A 21 -5.04 3.05 -7.07
C GLU A 21 -5.92 1.92 -7.65
N LEU A 22 -5.36 0.72 -7.81
CA LEU A 22 -6.11 -0.50 -8.09
C LEU A 22 -6.72 -1.06 -6.79
N ARG A 23 -7.85 -1.76 -6.91
CA ARG A 23 -8.36 -2.56 -5.78
C ARG A 23 -7.37 -3.64 -5.38
N SER A 24 -6.93 -3.59 -4.14
CA SER A 24 -6.05 -4.56 -3.50
C SER A 24 -6.81 -5.78 -2.96
N GLY A 25 -7.63 -6.41 -3.81
CA GLY A 25 -8.39 -7.60 -3.43
C GLY A 25 -7.49 -8.70 -2.85
N GLY A 26 -7.78 -9.15 -1.63
CA GLY A 26 -6.98 -10.16 -0.92
C GLY A 26 -5.87 -9.59 -0.02
N SER A 27 -5.74 -8.27 0.08
CA SER A 27 -4.80 -7.60 1.00
C SER A 27 -5.53 -6.94 2.17
N LEU A 28 -4.82 -6.75 3.28
CA LEU A 28 -5.32 -6.07 4.48
C LEU A 28 -4.38 -4.96 4.91
N ILE A 29 -4.97 -3.86 5.40
CA ILE A 29 -4.26 -2.84 6.17
C ILE A 29 -4.62 -3.04 7.64
N ILE A 30 -3.60 -3.16 8.49
CA ILE A 30 -3.77 -3.43 9.92
C ILE A 30 -3.15 -2.27 10.70
N ALA A 31 -3.92 -1.71 11.63
CA ALA A 31 -3.44 -0.75 12.63
C ALA A 31 -3.28 -1.49 13.97
N SER A 32 -2.08 -1.44 14.54
CA SER A 32 -1.77 -2.09 15.82
C SER A 32 -0.69 -1.29 16.57
N PRO A 33 -0.78 -1.17 17.90
CA PRO A 33 0.32 -0.62 18.70
C PRO A 33 1.57 -1.51 18.65
N GLU A 34 1.41 -2.81 18.47
CA GLU A 34 2.47 -3.82 18.42
C GLU A 34 2.70 -4.33 16.99
N GLY A 35 2.82 -3.42 16.01
CA GLY A 35 2.93 -3.76 14.59
C GLY A 35 4.03 -4.78 14.25
N THR A 36 5.13 -4.81 15.00
CA THR A 36 6.20 -5.82 14.80
C THR A 36 5.72 -7.22 15.14
N ALA A 37 5.02 -7.38 16.27
CA ALA A 37 4.47 -8.67 16.70
C ALA A 37 3.43 -9.20 15.69
N VAL A 38 2.63 -8.32 15.11
CA VAL A 38 1.67 -8.68 14.05
C VAL A 38 2.39 -9.22 12.81
N VAL A 39 3.45 -8.54 12.36
CA VAL A 39 4.23 -8.99 11.19
C VAL A 39 4.91 -10.33 11.46
N GLU A 40 5.50 -10.51 12.64
CA GLU A 40 6.13 -11.77 13.03
C GLU A 40 5.13 -12.94 13.09
N ALA A 41 3.95 -12.72 13.66
CA ALA A 41 2.89 -13.71 13.72
C ALA A 41 2.40 -14.12 12.32
N LEU A 42 2.21 -13.16 11.42
CA LEU A 42 1.82 -13.44 10.04
C LEU A 42 2.93 -14.18 9.28
N ALA A 43 4.18 -13.80 9.50
CA ALA A 43 5.33 -14.45 8.88
C ALA A 43 5.49 -15.92 9.34
N ALA A 44 5.20 -16.24 10.60
CA ALA A 44 5.21 -17.61 11.12
C ALA A 44 4.18 -18.52 10.41
N GLU A 45 3.07 -17.95 9.95
CA GLU A 45 2.04 -18.62 9.15
C GLU A 45 2.31 -18.56 7.64
N GLY A 46 3.46 -18.04 7.21
CA GLY A 46 3.82 -17.89 5.80
C GLY A 46 3.05 -16.79 5.06
N ILE A 47 2.41 -15.86 5.78
CA ILE A 47 1.65 -14.75 5.21
C ILE A 47 2.57 -13.52 5.10
N PRO A 48 2.81 -12.98 3.89
CA PRO A 48 3.65 -11.80 3.71
C PRO A 48 3.02 -10.56 4.35
N ALA A 49 3.74 -9.91 5.26
CA ALA A 49 3.33 -8.67 5.89
C ALA A 49 4.56 -7.76 6.12
N VAL A 50 4.33 -6.44 6.14
CA VAL A 50 5.36 -5.45 6.41
C VAL A 50 4.75 -4.22 7.04
N ILE A 51 5.51 -3.56 7.92
CA ILE A 51 5.13 -2.25 8.48
C ILE A 51 5.31 -1.19 7.41
N VAL A 52 4.22 -0.53 7.03
CA VAL A 52 4.20 0.45 5.93
C VAL A 52 4.11 1.90 6.39
N GLY A 53 3.91 2.15 7.69
CA GLY A 53 3.79 3.49 8.24
C GLY A 53 3.56 3.48 9.75
N ARG A 54 3.22 4.66 10.28
CA ARG A 54 2.88 4.86 11.70
C ARG A 54 1.84 5.97 11.83
N PHE A 55 1.09 5.95 12.92
CA PHE A 55 0.26 7.09 13.32
C PHE A 55 1.13 8.15 14.00
N THR A 56 0.75 9.41 13.81
CA THR A 56 1.29 10.56 14.52
C THR A 56 0.14 11.27 15.24
N ASP A 57 0.47 12.30 16.00
CA ASP A 57 -0.49 13.21 16.63
C ASP A 57 -1.08 14.25 15.65
N SER A 58 -0.65 14.23 14.38
CA SER A 58 -1.18 15.07 13.31
C SER A 58 -2.37 14.43 12.59
N ASN A 59 -3.27 15.27 12.08
CA ASN A 59 -4.37 14.85 11.20
C ASN A 59 -3.94 14.69 9.73
N GLU A 60 -2.67 14.96 9.42
CA GLU A 60 -2.12 14.85 8.08
C GLU A 60 -2.01 13.38 7.64
N ARG A 61 -2.30 13.13 6.37
CA ARG A 61 -2.13 11.82 5.73
C ARG A 61 -1.08 11.97 4.65
N LEU A 62 0.14 11.53 4.98
CA LEU A 62 1.31 11.75 4.14
C LEU A 62 1.81 10.42 3.54
N ILE A 63 2.18 10.48 2.26
CA ILE A 63 2.94 9.44 1.57
C ILE A 63 4.36 9.97 1.40
N LEU A 64 5.33 9.20 1.87
CA LEU A 64 6.76 9.51 1.78
C LEU A 64 7.38 8.62 0.72
N ASN A 65 7.97 9.22 -0.31
CA ASN A 65 8.68 8.53 -1.37
C ASN A 65 10.09 9.11 -1.51
N GLU A 66 11.06 8.46 -0.88
CA GLU A 66 12.44 8.97 -0.79
C GLU A 66 12.46 10.42 -0.27
N ASP A 67 12.71 11.39 -1.14
CA ASP A 67 12.77 12.82 -0.81
C ASP A 67 11.45 13.57 -1.04
N GLU A 68 10.43 12.90 -1.58
CA GLU A 68 9.12 13.50 -1.86
C GLU A 68 8.09 13.22 -0.77
N ILE A 69 7.41 14.27 -0.31
CA ILE A 69 6.25 14.19 0.58
C ILE A 69 5.01 14.60 -0.22
N ARG A 70 4.00 13.73 -0.23
CA ARG A 70 2.72 13.98 -0.89
C ARG A 70 1.57 13.78 0.08
N TYR A 71 0.51 14.56 -0.07
CA TYR A 71 -0.73 14.34 0.67
C TYR A 71 -1.51 13.20 0.03
N MET A 72 -2.12 12.36 0.87
CA MET A 72 -2.99 11.29 0.42
C MET A 72 -4.39 11.85 0.15
N ASP A 73 -4.81 11.75 -1.09
CA ASP A 73 -6.17 12.07 -1.50
C ASP A 73 -7.17 11.02 -1.01
N ARG A 74 -8.46 11.35 -1.13
CA ARG A 74 -9.51 10.36 -0.87
C ARG A 74 -9.43 9.24 -1.92
N PRO A 75 -9.81 8.00 -1.57
CA PRO A 75 -9.89 6.91 -2.54
C PRO A 75 -10.68 7.33 -3.77
N GLN A 76 -10.08 7.14 -4.94
CA GLN A 76 -10.69 7.44 -6.23
C GLN A 76 -11.36 6.19 -6.82
N ARG A 77 -11.97 6.34 -8.01
CA ARG A 77 -12.45 5.21 -8.78
C ARG A 77 -11.27 4.30 -9.13
N ASP A 78 -11.50 2.99 -9.10
CA ASP A 78 -10.49 1.99 -9.44
C ASP A 78 -9.92 2.21 -10.84
N GLU A 79 -8.58 2.19 -10.95
CA GLU A 79 -7.84 2.37 -12.18
C GLU A 79 -8.15 1.32 -13.27
N ILE A 80 -8.71 0.15 -12.92
CA ILE A 80 -9.14 -0.85 -13.91
C ILE A 80 -10.19 -0.31 -14.90
N TYR A 81 -10.92 0.75 -14.52
CA TYR A 81 -11.93 1.37 -15.37
C TYR A 81 -11.39 2.51 -16.25
N LYS A 82 -10.09 2.80 -16.21
CA LYS A 82 -9.49 3.92 -16.95
C LYS A 82 -9.41 3.69 -18.46
N SER A 83 -9.40 2.42 -18.88
CA SER A 83 -9.34 1.99 -20.28
C SER A 83 -10.72 1.70 -20.90
N VAL A 84 -11.82 2.06 -20.23
CA VAL A 84 -13.20 1.90 -20.71
C VAL A 84 -13.88 3.24 -20.90
#